data_AF-A0A833D565-F1
#
_entry.id   AF-A0A833D565-F1
#
_cell.length_a   1.000
_cell.length_b   1.000
_cell.length_c   1.000
_cell.angle_alpha   90.00
_cell.angle_beta   90.00
_cell.angle_gamma   90.00
#
_symmetry.space_group_name_H-M   'P 1'
#
loop_
_entity.id
_entity.type
_entity.pdbx_description
1 polymer ?
#
loop_
_entity_poly.entity_id
_entity_poly.type
_entity_poly.pdbx_seq_one_letter_code
_entity_poly.pdbx_strand_id
1 'polypeptide(L)'
;MRFDSLRLAAVALLLTGLSAGKALACACCASEAERFEGSRPLETYEKEELGKIRLAAGARLSLNEAGFDAVKGIVRPAEEYKVTLEKTQAQWIFTFTDAGGRSGRLAIPSPRSARLFEIDPRVSSVRNEKPPAQVATVWLYKEWRFEHPLDAAGFFSSASDARITLILHGTGNHCFSADDFSHWTLLAKGRNTRYTLYGELVPSSAKE
;
A
#
# COMPACT_ATOMS: atom_id res chain seq x y z
N MET A 1 27.98 -20.31 75.20
CA MET A 1 28.96 -20.34 74.09
C MET A 1 28.28 -20.94 72.86
N ARG A 2 28.35 -20.20 71.73
CA ARG A 2 28.05 -20.57 70.33
C ARG A 2 26.55 -20.74 69.96
N PHE A 3 25.88 -19.71 69.46
CA PHE A 3 25.91 -19.03 68.12
C PHE A 3 25.16 -19.78 67.01
N ASP A 4 23.89 -19.39 66.86
CA ASP A 4 23.11 -19.08 65.66
C ASP A 4 23.44 -19.78 64.32
N SER A 5 22.56 -20.70 63.93
CA SER A 5 22.40 -21.23 62.57
C SER A 5 21.20 -20.57 61.88
N LEU A 6 21.33 -19.30 61.53
CA LEU A 6 20.42 -18.59 60.63
C LEU A 6 21.22 -18.11 59.42
N ARG A 7 20.63 -18.23 58.23
CA ARG A 7 21.07 -17.71 56.91
C ARG A 7 21.82 -18.70 56.01
N LEU A 8 21.05 -19.51 55.29
CA LEU A 8 21.39 -19.97 53.94
C LEU A 8 20.10 -20.11 53.13
N ALA A 9 19.42 -18.98 52.95
CA ALA A 9 18.40 -18.82 51.93
C ALA A 9 18.64 -17.45 51.28
N ALA A 10 18.47 -17.39 49.96
CA ALA A 10 18.47 -16.19 49.12
C ALA A 10 19.81 -15.70 48.56
N VAL A 11 20.45 -16.46 47.66
CA VAL A 11 21.20 -15.91 46.50
C VAL A 11 21.16 -16.89 45.32
N ALA A 12 19.99 -17.16 44.73
CA ALA A 12 19.92 -17.93 43.47
C ALA A 12 18.65 -17.64 42.63
N LEU A 13 18.06 -16.46 42.78
CA LEU A 13 16.90 -16.02 41.98
C LEU A 13 17.04 -14.54 41.63
N LEU A 14 17.93 -14.19 40.69
CA LEU A 14 18.01 -12.81 40.20
C LEU A 14 18.73 -12.65 38.84
N LEU A 15 18.66 -13.63 37.94
CA LEU A 15 19.37 -13.56 36.64
C LEU A 15 18.54 -13.91 35.39
N THR A 16 17.21 -14.09 35.48
CA THR A 16 16.39 -14.45 34.31
C THR A 16 15.46 -13.34 33.79
N GLY A 17 15.63 -12.09 34.24
CA GLY A 17 14.63 -11.03 34.00
C GLY A 17 14.93 -9.94 32.97
N LEU A 18 16.11 -9.88 32.32
CA LEU A 18 16.48 -8.74 31.48
C LEU A 18 16.96 -9.14 30.07
N SER A 19 16.06 -9.59 29.21
CA SER A 19 16.34 -9.64 27.76
C SER A 19 15.11 -9.52 26.84
N ALA A 20 13.89 -9.47 27.36
CA ALA A 20 12.68 -9.45 26.52
C ALA A 20 12.41 -8.10 25.79
N GLY A 21 13.09 -7.01 26.15
CA GLY A 21 12.77 -5.67 25.64
C GLY A 21 13.41 -5.25 24.32
N LYS A 22 14.46 -5.94 23.85
CA LYS A 22 15.19 -5.54 22.62
C LYS A 22 14.78 -6.30 21.36
N ALA A 23 14.20 -7.50 21.50
CA ALA A 23 13.85 -8.34 20.35
C ALA A 23 12.59 -7.84 19.60
N LEU A 24 11.71 -7.09 20.26
CA LEU A 24 10.50 -6.53 19.65
C LEU A 24 10.76 -5.23 18.85
N ALA A 25 11.93 -4.60 19.01
CA ALA A 25 12.22 -3.29 18.43
C ALA A 25 12.63 -3.32 16.95
N CYS A 26 12.94 -4.49 16.37
CA CYS A 26 13.37 -4.62 14.98
C CYS A 26 12.39 -5.34 14.06
N ALA A 27 11.18 -5.70 14.51
CA ALA A 27 10.22 -6.42 13.68
C ALA A 27 9.81 -5.63 12.42
N CYS A 28 9.89 -4.30 12.47
CA CYS A 28 9.60 -3.42 11.33
C CYS A 28 10.86 -2.96 10.58
N CYS A 29 12.07 -3.26 11.05
CA CYS A 29 13.29 -2.65 10.51
C CYS A 29 13.67 -3.27 9.16
N ALA A 30 13.89 -2.42 8.16
CA ALA A 30 14.43 -2.82 6.87
C ALA A 30 15.96 -2.71 6.84
N SER A 31 16.59 -3.59 6.05
CA SER A 31 18.05 -3.68 5.89
C SER A 31 18.51 -3.21 4.51
N GLU A 32 19.80 -2.88 4.39
CA GLU A 32 20.41 -2.52 3.11
C GLU A 32 20.36 -3.69 2.12
N ALA A 33 20.15 -3.36 0.84
CA ALA A 33 20.00 -4.33 -0.25
C ALA A 33 18.85 -5.32 -0.08
N GLU A 34 17.93 -5.05 0.85
CA GLU A 34 16.77 -5.89 1.08
C GLU A 34 15.81 -5.85 -0.12
N ARG A 35 15.25 -7.01 -0.41
CA ARG A 35 14.24 -7.20 -1.45
C ARG A 35 13.27 -8.29 -1.00
N PHE A 36 11.99 -7.99 -1.11
CA PHE A 36 10.91 -8.94 -0.91
C PHE A 36 9.95 -8.93 -2.10
N GLU A 37 9.54 -10.12 -2.50
CA GLU A 37 8.44 -10.30 -3.45
C GLU A 37 7.67 -11.54 -3.06
N GLY A 38 6.38 -11.38 -2.80
CA GLY A 38 5.58 -12.48 -2.26
C GLY A 38 4.10 -12.24 -2.38
N SER A 39 3.31 -13.23 -2.00
CA SER A 39 1.86 -13.11 -1.92
C SER A 39 1.38 -13.75 -0.63
N ARG A 40 0.50 -13.07 0.10
CA ARG A 40 -0.05 -13.60 1.34
C ARG A 40 -1.47 -13.08 1.60
N PRO A 41 -2.26 -13.82 2.40
CA PRO A 41 -3.48 -13.28 2.98
C PRO A 41 -3.19 -12.03 3.81
N LEU A 42 -4.16 -11.12 3.82
CA LEU A 42 -4.11 -9.93 4.66
C LEU A 42 -4.53 -10.25 6.08
N GLU A 43 -3.73 -9.80 7.03
CA GLU A 43 -4.03 -9.83 8.45
C GLU A 43 -5.09 -8.78 8.82
N THR A 44 -5.65 -8.89 10.02
CA THR A 44 -6.71 -7.98 10.48
C THR A 44 -6.22 -6.53 10.51
N TYR A 45 -5.04 -6.28 11.08
CA TYR A 45 -4.47 -4.94 11.18
C TYR A 45 -4.24 -4.30 9.80
N GLU A 46 -3.86 -5.09 8.80
CA GLU A 46 -3.61 -4.61 7.44
C GLU A 46 -4.90 -4.20 6.73
N LYS A 47 -5.99 -4.94 6.98
CA LYS A 47 -7.32 -4.57 6.50
C LYS A 47 -7.81 -3.27 7.13
N GLU A 48 -7.52 -3.07 8.43
CA GLU A 48 -7.84 -1.83 9.14
C GLU A 48 -7.07 -0.65 8.57
N GLU A 49 -5.75 -0.78 8.39
CA GLU A 49 -4.91 0.23 7.75
C GLU A 49 -5.34 0.52 6.30
N LEU A 50 -5.63 -0.50 5.48
CA LEU A 50 -6.19 -0.32 4.13
C LEU A 50 -7.51 0.46 4.15
N GLY A 51 -8.31 0.29 5.21
CA GLY A 51 -9.52 1.06 5.45
C GLY A 51 -9.28 2.57 5.50
N LYS A 52 -8.14 2.99 6.05
CA LYS A 52 -7.76 4.40 6.26
C LYS A 52 -7.34 5.14 4.99
N ILE A 53 -7.02 4.42 3.90
CA ILE A 53 -6.57 5.02 2.63
C ILE A 53 -7.62 5.99 2.08
N ARG A 54 -7.20 7.19 1.70
CA ARG A 54 -8.05 8.21 1.06
C ARG A 54 -7.40 8.66 -0.24
N LEU A 55 -8.18 8.84 -1.29
CA LEU A 55 -7.69 9.37 -2.55
C LEU A 55 -7.65 10.91 -2.49
N ALA A 56 -6.65 11.50 -3.14
CA ALA A 56 -6.79 12.87 -3.61
C ALA A 56 -7.87 12.92 -4.71
N ALA A 57 -8.54 14.06 -4.87
CA ALA A 57 -9.69 14.18 -5.77
C ALA A 57 -9.36 14.09 -7.27
N GLY A 58 -8.08 14.13 -7.65
CA GLY A 58 -7.61 14.09 -9.04
C GLY A 58 -7.06 12.73 -9.45
N ALA A 59 -7.40 12.29 -10.66
CA ALA A 59 -6.80 11.15 -11.32
C ALA A 59 -6.43 11.49 -12.77
N ARG A 60 -5.43 10.80 -13.29
CA ARG A 60 -4.94 10.99 -14.65
C ARG A 60 -4.87 9.67 -15.40
N LEU A 61 -5.10 9.72 -16.71
CA LEU A 61 -4.85 8.63 -17.62
C LEU A 61 -3.39 8.67 -18.08
N SER A 62 -2.68 7.57 -17.93
CA SER A 62 -1.35 7.42 -18.49
C SER A 62 -1.45 7.28 -20.01
N LEU A 63 -0.78 8.19 -20.71
CA LEU A 63 -0.66 8.20 -22.17
C LEU A 63 0.81 8.01 -22.54
N ASN A 64 1.02 7.31 -23.65
CA ASN A 64 2.32 7.25 -24.31
C ASN A 64 2.29 8.11 -25.58
N GLU A 65 3.29 7.97 -26.44
CA GLU A 65 3.44 8.73 -27.68
C GLU A 65 2.28 8.52 -28.67
N ALA A 66 1.55 7.41 -28.55
CA ALA A 66 0.36 7.12 -29.36
C ALA A 66 -0.91 7.79 -28.81
N GLY A 67 -0.83 8.52 -27.68
CA GLY A 67 -1.95 9.25 -27.11
C GLY A 67 -3.17 8.37 -26.86
N PHE A 68 -4.36 8.90 -27.18
CA PHE A 68 -5.63 8.19 -26.96
C PHE A 68 -5.83 6.96 -27.86
N ASP A 69 -5.11 6.83 -28.97
CA ASP A 69 -5.26 5.68 -29.88
C ASP A 69 -4.78 4.37 -29.24
N ALA A 70 -3.88 4.46 -28.26
CA ALA A 70 -3.43 3.30 -27.48
C ALA A 70 -4.43 2.87 -26.39
N VAL A 71 -5.41 3.71 -26.06
CA VAL A 71 -6.36 3.51 -24.97
C VAL A 71 -7.51 2.65 -25.46
N LYS A 72 -7.71 1.50 -24.82
CA LYS A 72 -8.81 0.58 -25.15
C LYS A 72 -9.69 0.34 -23.93
N GLY A 73 -11.01 0.35 -24.12
CA GLY A 73 -11.97 0.08 -23.05
C GLY A 73 -12.42 1.31 -22.25
N ILE A 74 -12.19 2.52 -22.77
CA ILE A 74 -12.76 3.78 -22.28
C ILE A 74 -13.44 4.49 -23.45
N VAL A 75 -14.72 4.81 -23.33
CA VAL A 75 -15.47 5.53 -24.36
C VAL A 75 -15.15 7.03 -24.29
N ARG A 76 -14.52 7.56 -25.35
CA ARG A 76 -13.99 8.93 -25.44
C ARG A 76 -13.11 9.26 -24.21
N PRO A 77 -11.89 8.71 -24.13
CA PRO A 77 -11.01 8.97 -23.00
C PRO A 77 -10.67 10.46 -22.85
N ALA A 78 -10.43 10.87 -21.60
CA ALA A 78 -9.85 12.15 -21.22
C ALA A 78 -8.52 11.91 -20.48
N GLU A 79 -7.66 12.93 -20.44
CA GLU A 79 -6.40 12.88 -19.69
C GLU A 79 -6.61 13.00 -18.18
N GLU A 80 -7.61 13.76 -17.75
CA GLU A 80 -7.86 14.08 -16.35
C GLU A 80 -9.29 13.73 -15.96
N TYR A 81 -9.43 13.27 -14.72
CA TYR A 81 -10.70 12.92 -14.10
C TYR A 81 -10.74 13.42 -12.66
N LYS A 82 -11.93 13.78 -12.21
CA LYS A 82 -12.23 13.74 -10.78
C LYS A 82 -12.41 12.28 -10.38
N VAL A 83 -11.89 11.91 -9.22
CA VAL A 83 -12.02 10.55 -8.68
C VAL A 83 -12.57 10.57 -7.27
N THR A 84 -13.46 9.62 -6.97
CA THR A 84 -13.88 9.30 -5.60
C THR A 84 -13.73 7.81 -5.35
N LEU A 85 -13.57 7.45 -4.07
CA LEU A 85 -13.46 6.07 -3.62
C LEU A 85 -14.50 5.82 -2.52
N GLU A 86 -15.46 4.95 -2.83
CA GLU A 86 -16.37 4.39 -1.84
C GLU A 86 -15.86 3.02 -1.41
N LYS A 87 -15.75 2.78 -0.10
CA LYS A 87 -15.37 1.49 0.45
C LYS A 87 -16.50 0.90 1.25
N THR A 88 -16.81 -0.35 0.96
CA THR A 88 -17.73 -1.18 1.74
C THR A 88 -16.98 -2.44 2.20
N GLN A 89 -17.59 -3.23 3.07
CA GLN A 89 -17.04 -4.53 3.45
C GLN A 89 -16.89 -5.49 2.26
N ALA A 90 -17.72 -5.32 1.22
CA ALA A 90 -17.75 -6.21 0.06
C ALA A 90 -16.83 -5.75 -1.08
N GLN A 91 -16.75 -4.43 -1.32
CA GLN A 91 -16.10 -3.87 -2.49
C GLN A 91 -15.60 -2.43 -2.27
N TRP A 92 -14.60 -2.06 -3.05
CA TRP A 92 -14.10 -0.72 -3.24
C TRP A 92 -14.52 -0.25 -4.64
N ILE A 93 -15.20 0.89 -4.72
CA ILE A 93 -15.73 1.44 -5.96
C ILE A 93 -15.03 2.76 -6.24
N PHE A 94 -14.27 2.79 -7.32
CA PHE A 94 -13.68 4.01 -7.86
C PHE A 94 -14.65 4.61 -8.87
N THR A 95 -15.05 5.86 -8.66
CA THR A 95 -15.89 6.60 -9.62
C THR A 95 -15.07 7.72 -10.23
N PHE A 96 -15.04 7.74 -11.57
CA PHE A 96 -14.30 8.71 -12.37
C PHE A 96 -15.28 9.59 -13.12
N THR A 97 -15.09 10.90 -13.05
CA THR A 97 -15.90 11.88 -13.77
C THR A 97 -15.01 12.80 -14.60
N ASP A 98 -15.29 12.90 -15.90
CA ASP A 98 -14.56 13.79 -16.80
C ASP A 98 -15.08 15.24 -16.72
N ALA A 99 -14.41 16.17 -17.43
CA ALA A 99 -14.82 17.57 -17.49
C ALA A 99 -16.22 17.78 -18.13
N GLY A 100 -16.67 16.83 -18.95
CA GLY A 100 -18.00 16.83 -19.55
C GLY A 100 -19.09 16.24 -18.65
N GLY A 101 -18.77 15.87 -17.41
CA GLY A 101 -19.70 15.28 -16.44
C GLY A 101 -20.03 13.81 -16.68
N ARG A 102 -19.40 13.16 -17.67
CA ARG A 102 -19.59 11.73 -17.91
C ARG A 102 -18.88 10.95 -16.83
N SER A 103 -19.52 9.89 -16.36
CA SER A 103 -19.00 9.08 -15.27
C SER A 103 -18.84 7.62 -15.64
N GLY A 104 -17.83 6.99 -15.06
CA GLY A 104 -17.53 5.57 -15.17
C GLY A 104 -17.08 5.06 -13.81
N ARG A 105 -17.41 3.79 -13.51
CA ARG A 105 -17.00 3.15 -12.25
C ARG A 105 -16.19 1.89 -12.50
N LEU A 106 -15.22 1.65 -11.63
CA LEU A 106 -14.44 0.43 -11.53
C LEU A 106 -14.60 -0.13 -10.13
N ALA A 107 -15.09 -1.36 -10.03
CA ALA A 107 -15.30 -2.02 -8.76
C ALA A 107 -14.25 -3.10 -8.54
N ILE A 108 -13.74 -3.19 -7.32
CA ILE A 108 -12.78 -4.19 -6.88
C ILE A 108 -13.33 -4.81 -5.61
N PRO A 109 -13.39 -6.16 -5.49
CA PRO A 109 -13.74 -6.79 -4.23
C PRO A 109 -12.84 -6.31 -3.09
N SER A 110 -13.38 -6.24 -1.87
CA SER A 110 -12.58 -5.87 -0.71
C SER A 110 -11.36 -6.81 -0.58
N PRO A 111 -10.13 -6.28 -0.49
CA PRO A 111 -8.92 -7.08 -0.50
C PRO A 111 -8.88 -8.17 0.58
N ARG A 112 -8.50 -9.39 0.19
CA ARG A 112 -8.29 -10.52 1.11
C ARG A 112 -6.86 -11.03 1.14
N SER A 113 -6.13 -10.80 0.06
CA SER A 113 -4.71 -11.11 -0.10
C SER A 113 -4.07 -10.00 -0.94
N ALA A 114 -2.76 -9.86 -0.81
CA ALA A 114 -1.98 -8.92 -1.59
C ALA A 114 -0.75 -9.62 -2.16
N ARG A 115 -0.33 -9.19 -3.36
CA ARG A 115 1.04 -9.40 -3.83
C ARG A 115 1.87 -8.21 -3.42
N LEU A 116 2.91 -8.49 -2.66
CA LEU A 116 3.78 -7.51 -2.05
C LEU A 116 5.08 -7.43 -2.85
N PHE A 117 5.57 -6.23 -3.05
CA PHE A 117 6.89 -5.97 -3.58
C PHE A 117 7.54 -4.88 -2.74
N GLU A 118 8.71 -5.17 -2.20
CA GLU A 118 9.46 -4.23 -1.39
C GLU A 118 10.93 -4.31 -1.76
N ILE A 119 11.59 -3.16 -1.88
CA ILE A 119 13.01 -3.13 -2.27
C ILE A 119 13.69 -1.90 -1.69
N ASP A 120 14.91 -2.07 -1.19
CA ASP A 120 15.84 -0.97 -1.00
C ASP A 120 16.22 -0.45 -2.39
N PRO A 121 15.76 0.74 -2.80
CA PRO A 121 16.01 1.24 -4.14
C PRO A 121 17.48 1.66 -4.31
N ARG A 122 18.27 1.71 -3.22
CA ARG A 122 19.69 2.10 -3.19
C ARG A 122 19.96 3.44 -3.88
N VAL A 123 18.94 4.31 -3.92
CA VAL A 123 19.08 5.69 -4.40
C VAL A 123 19.46 6.53 -3.21
N SER A 124 20.64 7.14 -3.25
CA SER A 124 21.12 8.09 -2.24
C SER A 124 20.35 9.43 -2.23
N SER A 125 19.21 9.50 -2.91
CA SER A 125 18.55 10.74 -3.32
C SER A 125 17.28 11.08 -2.55
N VAL A 126 17.12 10.65 -1.30
CA VAL A 126 16.27 11.41 -0.38
C VAL A 126 17.06 12.63 0.06
N ARG A 127 16.95 13.66 -0.77
CA ARG A 127 17.30 15.05 -0.51
C ARG A 127 17.05 15.41 0.96
N ASN A 128 18.11 15.56 1.74
CA ASN A 128 18.11 16.19 3.07
C ASN A 128 17.22 15.62 4.18
N GLU A 129 16.70 14.40 4.08
CA GLU A 129 16.13 13.71 5.24
C GLU A 129 17.16 12.70 5.74
N LYS A 130 18.03 13.18 6.63
CA LYS A 130 18.88 12.29 7.41
C LYS A 130 17.93 11.40 8.23
N PRO A 131 18.00 10.05 8.12
CA PRO A 131 17.28 9.20 9.06
C PRO A 131 17.64 9.67 10.48
N PRO A 132 16.68 9.71 11.43
CA PRO A 132 16.97 10.10 12.80
C PRO A 132 18.20 9.33 13.27
N ALA A 133 19.18 10.05 13.83
CA ALA A 133 20.59 9.66 13.94
C ALA A 133 20.90 8.42 14.81
N GLN A 134 19.91 7.57 15.07
CA GLN A 134 19.98 6.42 15.96
C GLN A 134 19.28 5.17 15.40
N VAL A 135 18.74 5.21 14.17
CA VAL A 135 18.18 4.02 13.53
C VAL A 135 18.70 3.91 12.10
N ALA A 136 19.42 2.84 11.81
CA ALA A 136 19.77 2.46 10.45
C ALA A 136 18.51 1.93 9.74
N THR A 137 17.49 2.77 9.57
CA THR A 137 16.28 2.40 8.83
C THR A 137 16.48 2.75 7.37
N VAL A 138 16.69 1.72 6.57
CA VAL A 138 16.49 1.79 5.12
C VAL A 138 15.00 2.05 4.87
N TRP A 139 14.69 2.93 3.93
CA TRP A 139 13.31 3.12 3.46
C TRP A 139 13.13 2.30 2.19
N LEU A 140 12.28 1.29 2.28
CA LEU A 140 11.93 0.45 1.16
C LEU A 140 10.95 1.20 0.26
N TYR A 141 11.12 1.10 -1.05
CA TYR A 141 10.02 1.29 -1.98
C TYR A 141 9.06 0.11 -1.81
N LYS A 142 7.77 0.39 -1.63
CA LYS A 142 6.73 -0.61 -1.35
C LYS A 142 5.64 -0.55 -2.42
N GLU A 143 5.20 -1.72 -2.87
CA GLU A 143 3.97 -1.88 -3.64
C GLU A 143 3.08 -2.98 -3.05
N TRP A 144 1.80 -2.66 -2.93
CA TRP A 144 0.76 -3.62 -2.58
C TRP A 144 -0.21 -3.75 -3.75
N ARG A 145 -0.24 -4.94 -4.35
CA ARG A 145 -0.96 -5.21 -5.59
C ARG A 145 -2.16 -6.12 -5.34
N PHE A 146 -3.33 -5.70 -5.82
CA PHE A 146 -4.59 -6.42 -5.72
C PHE A 146 -5.16 -6.65 -7.12
N GLU A 147 -5.23 -7.91 -7.52
CA GLU A 147 -5.61 -8.27 -8.89
C GLU A 147 -6.94 -9.01 -8.93
N HIS A 148 -7.88 -8.49 -9.72
CA HIS A 148 -9.23 -9.03 -9.84
C HIS A 148 -9.70 -9.04 -11.31
N PRO A 149 -10.73 -9.85 -11.64
CA PRO A 149 -11.49 -9.63 -12.86
C PRO A 149 -11.99 -8.17 -12.93
N LEU A 150 -12.00 -7.59 -14.12
CA LEU A 150 -12.48 -6.23 -14.30
C LEU A 150 -14.01 -6.18 -14.13
N ASP A 151 -14.49 -5.47 -13.11
CA ASP A 151 -15.88 -5.04 -12.99
C ASP A 151 -15.94 -3.54 -13.30
N ALA A 152 -16.60 -3.21 -14.42
CA ALA A 152 -16.61 -1.89 -15.01
C ALA A 152 -18.01 -1.51 -15.48
N ALA A 153 -18.36 -0.23 -15.33
CA ALA A 153 -19.60 0.33 -15.85
C ALA A 153 -19.45 1.82 -16.24
N GLY A 154 -20.48 2.36 -16.90
CA GLY A 154 -20.47 3.71 -17.43
C GLY A 154 -19.61 3.79 -18.70
N PHE A 155 -18.71 4.78 -18.78
CA PHE A 155 -17.83 4.89 -19.95
C PHE A 155 -16.72 3.84 -20.02
N PHE A 156 -16.51 3.04 -18.97
CA PHE A 156 -15.59 1.91 -19.02
C PHE A 156 -16.26 0.70 -19.66
N SER A 157 -15.58 0.07 -20.61
CA SER A 157 -16.07 -1.16 -21.22
C SER A 157 -15.81 -2.34 -20.29
N SER A 158 -16.84 -3.15 -20.05
CA SER A 158 -16.68 -4.46 -19.45
C SER A 158 -16.15 -5.44 -20.52
N ALA A 159 -15.19 -6.26 -20.13
CA ALA A 159 -14.67 -7.35 -20.95
C ALA A 159 -14.39 -8.53 -20.04
N SER A 160 -14.97 -9.69 -20.35
CA SER A 160 -14.92 -10.87 -19.48
C SER A 160 -13.51 -11.45 -19.31
N ASP A 161 -12.62 -11.19 -20.27
CA ASP A 161 -11.20 -11.57 -20.22
C ASP A 161 -10.31 -10.50 -19.57
N ALA A 162 -10.85 -9.32 -19.28
CA ALA A 162 -10.07 -8.23 -18.72
C ALA A 162 -9.89 -8.37 -17.22
N ARG A 163 -8.70 -7.95 -16.75
CA ARG A 163 -8.34 -7.88 -15.34
C ARG A 163 -7.95 -6.47 -14.96
N ILE A 164 -8.16 -6.15 -13.69
CA ILE A 164 -7.74 -4.90 -13.07
C ILE A 164 -6.76 -5.19 -11.94
N THR A 165 -5.68 -4.42 -11.87
CA THR A 165 -4.73 -4.44 -10.76
C THR A 165 -4.73 -3.07 -10.10
N LEU A 166 -5.16 -3.01 -8.84
CA LEU A 166 -4.89 -1.87 -7.97
C LEU A 166 -3.49 -2.04 -7.39
N ILE A 167 -2.65 -1.02 -7.56
CA ILE A 167 -1.32 -0.94 -6.98
C ILE A 167 -1.32 0.27 -6.07
N LEU A 168 -1.12 0.04 -4.78
CA LEU A 168 -0.76 1.08 -3.83
C LEU A 168 0.76 1.13 -3.76
N HIS A 169 1.36 2.32 -3.89
CA HIS A 169 2.81 2.44 -3.85
C HIS A 169 3.29 3.67 -3.09
N GLY A 170 4.48 3.54 -2.52
CA GLY A 170 5.10 4.55 -1.66
C GLY A 170 6.38 4.04 -1.01
N THR A 171 6.68 4.52 0.19
CA THR A 171 7.93 4.22 0.91
C THR A 171 7.69 4.01 2.38
N GLY A 172 8.40 3.06 2.99
CA GLY A 172 8.29 2.80 4.42
C GLY A 172 9.23 1.71 4.89
N ASN A 173 8.95 1.16 6.07
CA ASN A 173 9.64 0.01 6.63
C ASN A 173 8.79 -1.27 6.45
N HIS A 174 9.09 -2.40 7.10
CA HIS A 174 8.33 -3.65 6.91
C HIS A 174 6.92 -3.62 7.49
N CYS A 175 6.67 -2.78 8.49
CA CYS A 175 5.35 -2.68 9.08
C CYS A 175 4.43 -1.93 8.12
N PHE A 176 3.24 -2.48 7.91
CA PHE A 176 2.26 -1.85 7.04
C PHE A 176 1.60 -0.68 7.76
N SER A 177 1.67 0.49 7.14
CA SER A 177 0.94 1.69 7.52
C SER A 177 0.25 2.26 6.29
N ALA A 178 -0.97 2.78 6.44
CA ALA A 178 -1.64 3.50 5.35
C ALA A 178 -0.82 4.71 4.88
N ASP A 179 -0.07 5.34 5.79
CA ASP A 179 0.75 6.53 5.53
C ASP A 179 2.04 6.22 4.75
N ASP A 180 2.42 4.94 4.62
CA ASP A 180 3.55 4.55 3.76
C ASP A 180 3.23 4.73 2.27
N PHE A 181 1.95 4.78 1.89
CA PHE A 181 1.51 4.88 0.52
C PHE A 181 1.13 6.32 0.17
N SER A 182 1.75 6.84 -0.89
CA SER A 182 1.50 8.19 -1.38
C SER A 182 0.74 8.21 -2.69
N HIS A 183 0.71 7.09 -3.42
CA HIS A 183 0.14 7.01 -4.75
C HIS A 183 -0.61 5.71 -4.97
N TRP A 184 -1.50 5.73 -5.96
CA TRP A 184 -2.21 4.56 -6.43
C TRP A 184 -2.21 4.50 -7.95
N THR A 185 -2.31 3.28 -8.48
CA THR A 185 -2.42 2.99 -9.90
C THR A 185 -3.48 1.90 -10.11
N LEU A 186 -4.39 2.11 -11.06
CA LEU A 186 -5.29 1.09 -11.59
C LEU A 186 -4.85 0.71 -13.00
N LEU A 187 -4.37 -0.51 -13.16
CA LEU A 187 -3.98 -1.06 -14.45
C LEU A 187 -5.06 -2.01 -14.95
N ALA A 188 -5.69 -1.70 -16.08
CA ALA A 188 -6.66 -2.58 -16.73
C ALA A 188 -6.06 -3.19 -17.99
N LYS A 189 -6.13 -4.52 -18.10
CA LYS A 189 -5.54 -5.28 -19.20
C LYS A 189 -6.44 -6.43 -19.64
N GLY A 190 -6.65 -6.54 -20.95
CA GLY A 190 -7.37 -7.60 -21.63
C GLY A 190 -7.16 -7.47 -23.14
N ARG A 191 -7.86 -8.27 -23.95
CA ARG A 191 -7.75 -8.20 -25.42
C ARG A 191 -8.17 -6.85 -25.98
N ASN A 192 -9.30 -6.34 -25.48
CA ASN A 192 -9.92 -5.07 -25.89
C ASN A 192 -9.91 -4.02 -24.77
N THR A 193 -9.09 -4.24 -23.74
CA THR A 193 -8.97 -3.34 -22.60
C THR A 193 -7.50 -3.07 -22.32
N ARG A 194 -7.10 -1.80 -22.34
CA ARG A 194 -5.75 -1.35 -22.04
C ARG A 194 -5.80 0.12 -21.64
N TYR A 195 -5.68 0.37 -20.35
CA TYR A 195 -5.50 1.71 -19.80
C TYR A 195 -4.84 1.64 -18.43
N THR A 196 -4.26 2.76 -18.02
CA THR A 196 -3.70 2.92 -16.68
C THR A 196 -4.16 4.26 -16.13
N LEU A 197 -4.92 4.22 -15.04
CA LEU A 197 -5.31 5.40 -14.29
C LEU A 197 -4.43 5.51 -13.05
N TYR A 198 -4.04 6.71 -12.67
CA TYR A 198 -3.20 6.92 -11.49
C TYR A 198 -3.58 8.22 -10.79
N GLY A 199 -3.20 8.31 -9.51
CA GLY A 199 -3.41 9.50 -8.71
C GLY A 199 -2.69 9.40 -7.37
N GLU A 200 -2.95 10.39 -6.53
CA GLU A 200 -2.32 10.52 -5.22
C GLU A 200 -3.24 10.01 -4.10
N LEU A 201 -2.62 9.69 -2.97
CA LEU A 201 -3.28 9.39 -1.71
C LEU A 201 -3.09 10.56 -0.74
N VAL A 202 -4.12 10.84 0.04
CA VAL A 202 -4.04 11.80 1.15
C VAL A 202 -3.52 11.05 2.39
N PRO A 203 -2.51 11.56 3.10
CA PRO A 203 -2.05 10.96 4.35
C PRO A 203 -3.22 10.76 5.32
N SER A 204 -3.31 9.59 5.95
CA SER A 204 -4.37 9.31 6.92
C SER A 204 -4.24 10.16 8.19
N SER A 205 -3.03 10.66 8.46
CA SER A 205 -2.69 11.60 9.53
C SER A 205 -2.97 13.07 9.20
N ALA A 206 -3.31 13.42 7.95
CA ALA A 206 -3.71 14.78 7.59
C ALA A 206 -5.05 15.10 8.26
N LYS A 207 -5.06 16.06 9.20
CA LYS A 207 -6.28 16.58 9.81
C LYS A 207 -7.09 17.34 8.75
N GLU A 208 -8.40 17.07 8.72
CA GLU A 208 -9.40 17.89 8.02
C GLU A 208 -9.49 19.31 8.61
#